data_AF-A0A9P9FVS6-F1
#
_entry.id   AF-A0A9P9FVS6-F1
#
_cell.length_a   1.000
_cell.length_b   1.000
_cell.length_c   1.000
_cell.angle_alpha   90.00
_cell.angle_beta   90.00
_cell.angle_gamma   90.00
#
_symmetry.space_group_name_H-M   'P 1'
#
loop_
_entity.id
_entity.type
_entity.pdbx_description
1 polymer ?
#
loop_
_entity_poly.entity_id
_entity_poly.type
_entity_poly.pdbx_seq_one_letter_code
_entity_poly.pdbx_strand_id
1 'polypeptide(L)'
;MGQHAPPVDDLGLRNLAIITPIFALGILLFLVRIYTRVVPTYKLNASDYMLSAAVVAEIIAFSLFATAIDNGLGSPNYYLTPEDIVKISKLLFGLVFVGRWSASFARISVACLLLQFATSTGWKLILWATLFFQAATLLASELFHLLQCHPIQALWEEGPNRQCVHPKQAWIIGYLIVGKHPQHSS
;
A
#
# COMPACT_ATOMS: atom_id res chain seq x y z
N MET A 1 35.74 16.33 -25.20
CA MET A 1 34.78 15.24 -25.46
C MET A 1 33.74 15.29 -24.35
N GLY A 2 32.64 16.00 -24.58
CA GLY A 2 31.56 16.07 -23.60
C GLY A 2 30.86 14.72 -23.55
N GLN A 3 31.09 13.96 -22.49
CA GLN A 3 30.23 12.83 -22.17
C GLN A 3 28.83 13.40 -21.88
N HIS A 4 27.96 13.39 -22.90
CA HIS A 4 26.53 13.36 -22.65
C HIS A 4 26.27 12.05 -21.90
N ALA A 5 26.13 12.14 -20.58
CA ALA A 5 25.55 11.07 -19.81
C ALA A 5 24.18 10.75 -20.44
N PRO A 6 23.84 9.47 -20.67
CA PRO A 6 22.49 9.12 -21.11
C PRO A 6 21.47 9.71 -20.12
N PRO A 7 20.28 10.13 -20.57
CA PRO A 7 19.24 10.62 -19.66
C PRO A 7 19.03 9.55 -18.59
N VAL A 8 19.29 9.91 -17.34
CA VAL A 8 19.09 8.99 -16.22
C VAL A 8 17.58 8.86 -16.07
N ASP A 9 17.02 7.76 -16.57
CA ASP A 9 15.63 7.42 -16.40
C ASP A 9 15.40 7.04 -14.93
N ASP A 10 15.21 8.05 -14.07
CA ASP A 10 14.88 7.84 -12.66
C ASP A 10 13.50 7.20 -12.55
N LEU A 11 13.50 5.88 -12.41
CA LEU A 11 12.30 5.05 -12.30
C LEU A 11 11.39 5.54 -11.16
N GLY A 12 11.99 6.01 -10.07
CA GLY A 12 11.28 6.60 -8.93
C GLY A 12 10.48 7.85 -9.32
N LEU A 13 11.12 8.79 -10.02
CA LEU A 13 10.50 10.05 -10.43
C LEU A 13 9.37 9.81 -11.45
N ARG A 14 9.57 8.87 -12.38
CA ARG A 14 8.52 8.45 -13.32
C ARG A 14 7.30 7.88 -12.60
N ASN A 15 7.52 7.01 -11.61
CA ASN A 15 6.43 6.43 -10.83
C ASN A 15 5.68 7.51 -10.03
N LEU A 16 6.38 8.46 -9.42
CA LEU A 16 5.76 9.56 -8.70
C LEU A 16 4.94 10.45 -9.64
N ALA A 17 5.43 10.75 -10.84
CA ALA A 17 4.69 11.53 -11.84
C ALA A 17 3.37 10.85 -12.25
N ILE A 18 3.32 9.51 -12.29
CA ILE A 18 2.10 8.75 -12.61
C ILE A 18 1.14 8.69 -11.41
N ILE A 19 1.66 8.50 -10.20
CA ILE A 19 0.83 8.31 -9.00
C ILE A 19 0.22 9.64 -8.53
N THR A 20 0.96 10.74 -8.64
CA THR A 20 0.51 12.07 -8.18
C THR A 20 -0.86 12.51 -8.73
N PRO A 21 -1.15 12.47 -10.04
CA PRO A 21 -2.46 12.86 -10.55
C PRO A 21 -3.59 11.95 -10.07
N ILE A 22 -3.32 10.64 -9.94
CA ILE A 22 -4.31 9.67 -9.42
C ILE A 22 -4.61 9.97 -7.95
N PHE A 23 -3.57 10.26 -7.17
CA PHE A 23 -3.70 10.64 -5.77
C PHE A 23 -4.49 11.95 -5.63
N ALA A 24 -4.15 12.99 -6.40
CA ALA A 24 -4.87 14.26 -6.40
C ALA A 24 -6.36 14.09 -6.77
N LEU A 25 -6.65 13.27 -7.78
CA LEU A 25 -8.03 12.92 -8.14
C LEU A 25 -8.75 12.18 -7.01
N GLY A 26 -8.08 11.25 -6.33
CA GLY A 26 -8.61 10.55 -5.17
C GLY A 26 -9.00 11.49 -4.03
N ILE A 27 -8.13 12.45 -3.70
CA ILE A 27 -8.41 13.49 -2.70
C ILE A 27 -9.60 14.35 -3.12
N LEU A 28 -9.66 14.77 -4.40
CA LEU A 28 -10.77 15.56 -4.91
C LEU A 28 -12.11 14.81 -4.77
N LEU A 29 -12.15 13.53 -5.17
CA LEU A 29 -13.35 12.70 -5.03
C LEU A 29 -13.77 12.51 -3.56
N PHE A 30 -12.80 12.37 -2.65
CA PHE A 30 -13.08 12.33 -1.22
C PHE A 30 -13.68 13.65 -0.71
N LEU A 31 -13.13 14.80 -1.12
CA LEU A 31 -13.68 16.11 -0.74
C LEU A 31 -15.12 16.29 -1.26
N VAL A 32 -15.38 15.93 -2.52
CA VAL A 32 -16.74 15.95 -3.10
C VAL A 32 -17.67 15.04 -2.31
N ARG A 33 -17.21 13.86 -1.92
CA ARG A 33 -17.98 12.92 -1.11
C ARG A 33 -18.34 13.50 0.26
N ILE A 34 -17.38 14.09 0.98
CA ILE A 34 -17.65 14.73 2.28
C ILE A 34 -18.59 15.92 2.10
N TYR A 35 -18.36 16.75 1.08
CA TYR A 35 -19.21 17.90 0.78
C TYR A 35 -20.67 17.50 0.55
N THR A 36 -20.92 16.48 -0.30
CA THR A 36 -22.27 15.96 -0.58
C THR A 36 -22.95 15.27 0.61
N ARG A 37 -22.18 14.85 1.62
CA ARG A 37 -22.70 14.22 2.86
C ARG A 37 -22.91 15.21 4.00
N VAL A 38 -22.22 16.35 3.98
CA VAL A 38 -22.33 17.43 4.96
C VAL A 38 -23.41 18.43 4.54
N VAL A 39 -23.54 18.70 3.24
CA VAL A 39 -24.49 19.68 2.68
C VAL A 39 -25.45 18.96 1.74
N PRO A 40 -26.79 19.09 1.89
CA PRO A 40 -27.55 19.95 2.80
C PRO A 40 -27.99 19.32 4.14
N THR A 41 -27.85 18.01 4.33
CA THR A 41 -28.18 17.34 5.60
C THR A 41 -26.94 16.67 6.17
N TYR A 42 -26.51 17.10 7.35
CA TYR A 42 -25.32 16.55 8.02
C TYR A 42 -25.55 15.09 8.41
N LYS A 43 -25.13 14.17 7.54
CA LYS A 43 -25.28 12.71 7.73
C LYS A 43 -23.95 12.01 7.51
N LEU A 44 -23.00 12.26 8.42
CA LEU A 44 -21.75 11.51 8.48
C LEU A 44 -21.99 10.19 9.21
N ASN A 45 -21.69 9.09 8.52
CA ASN A 45 -21.77 7.75 9.11
C ASN A 45 -20.37 7.29 9.56
N ALA A 46 -20.31 6.22 10.36
CA ALA A 46 -19.05 5.58 10.75
C ALA A 46 -18.13 5.26 9.54
N SER A 47 -18.73 4.90 8.40
CA SER A 47 -18.03 4.68 7.13
C SER A 47 -17.27 5.92 6.62
N ASP A 48 -17.81 7.13 6.80
CA ASP A 48 -17.15 8.37 6.36
C ASP A 48 -15.97 8.73 7.26
N TYR A 49 -16.06 8.43 8.56
CA TYR A 49 -14.92 8.56 9.49
C TYR A 49 -13.81 7.55 9.18
N MET A 50 -14.15 6.29 8.90
CA MET A 50 -13.16 5.27 8.49
C MET A 50 -12.50 5.63 7.16
N LEU A 51 -13.26 6.19 6.21
CA LEU A 51 -12.70 6.67 4.95
C LEU A 51 -11.77 7.87 5.16
N SER A 52 -12.13 8.79 6.06
CA SER A 52 -11.27 9.92 6.41
C SER A 52 -9.95 9.46 7.00
N ALA A 53 -9.98 8.47 7.91
CA ALA A 53 -8.77 7.85 8.45
C ALA A 53 -7.93 7.16 7.38
N ALA A 54 -8.57 6.48 6.42
CA ALA A 54 -7.88 5.88 5.27
C ALA A 54 -7.15 6.93 4.43
N VAL A 55 -7.81 8.05 4.11
CA VAL A 55 -7.19 9.14 3.33
C VAL A 55 -6.01 9.77 4.07
N VAL A 56 -6.10 9.94 5.38
CA VAL A 56 -4.96 10.42 6.19
C VAL A 56 -3.79 9.44 6.13
N ALA A 57 -4.05 8.14 6.27
CA ALA A 57 -3.03 7.11 6.11
C ALA A 57 -2.42 7.10 4.70
N GLU A 58 -3.22 7.32 3.66
CA GLU A 58 -2.74 7.42 2.27
C GLU A 58 -1.83 8.63 2.06
N ILE A 59 -2.15 9.79 2.65
CA ILE A 59 -1.30 10.99 2.60
C ILE A 59 0.06 10.69 3.24
N ILE A 60 0.07 9.99 4.37
CA ILE A 60 1.30 9.58 5.06
C ILE A 60 2.10 8.62 4.17
N ALA A 61 1.44 7.61 3.58
CA ALA A 61 2.07 6.67 2.67
C ALA A 61 2.68 7.40 1.46
N PHE A 62 1.94 8.28 0.80
CA PHE A 62 2.44 9.07 -0.33
C PHE A 62 3.68 9.91 0.06
N SER A 63 3.66 10.50 1.25
CA SER A 63 4.80 11.29 1.78
C SER A 63 6.04 10.42 2.04
N LEU A 64 5.86 9.22 2.61
CA LEU A 64 6.94 8.25 2.80
C LEU A 64 7.54 7.81 1.46
N PHE A 65 6.70 7.59 0.44
CA PHE A 65 7.15 7.23 -0.90
C PHE A 65 7.95 8.35 -1.56
N ALA A 66 7.45 9.60 -1.49
CA ALA A 66 8.16 10.77 -2.00
C ALA A 66 9.52 10.95 -1.31
N THR A 67 9.56 10.78 0.01
CA THR A 67 10.81 10.82 0.79
C THR A 67 11.75 9.69 0.38
N ALA A 68 11.26 8.48 0.13
CA ALA A 68 12.10 7.38 -0.32
C ALA A 68 12.74 7.68 -1.68
N ILE A 69 12.00 8.30 -2.61
CA ILE A 69 12.52 8.74 -3.92
C ILE A 69 13.59 9.82 -3.76
N ASP A 70 13.37 10.79 -2.87
CA ASP A 70 14.36 11.83 -2.56
C ASP A 70 15.67 11.24 -2.00
N ASN A 71 15.58 10.13 -1.24
CA ASN A 71 16.74 9.38 -0.75
C ASN A 71 17.40 8.49 -1.83
N GLY A 72 16.94 8.52 -3.09
CA GLY A 72 17.53 7.76 -4.20
C GLY A 72 16.78 6.48 -4.59
N LEU A 73 15.56 6.25 -4.09
CA LEU A 73 14.75 5.12 -4.53
C LEU A 73 14.42 5.22 -6.03
N GLY A 74 14.93 4.27 -6.81
CA GLY A 74 14.69 4.17 -8.24
C GLY A 74 15.80 4.76 -9.12
N SER A 75 16.86 5.32 -8.52
CA SER A 75 18.10 5.62 -9.22
C SER A 75 18.96 4.35 -9.35
N PRO A 76 19.86 4.25 -10.34
CA PRO A 76 20.72 3.08 -10.49
C PRO A 76 21.54 2.82 -9.21
N ASN A 77 21.48 1.59 -8.69
CA ASN A 77 22.11 1.14 -7.43
C ASN A 77 23.59 1.51 -7.25
N TYR A 78 24.29 1.90 -8.32
CA TYR A 78 25.69 2.32 -8.30
C TYR A 78 25.96 3.58 -7.45
N TYR A 79 24.94 4.42 -7.22
CA TYR A 79 25.11 5.70 -6.50
C TYR A 79 24.69 5.65 -5.03
N LEU A 80 24.17 4.53 -4.53
CA LEU A 80 23.62 4.47 -3.16
C LEU A 80 24.67 3.96 -2.17
N THR A 81 24.82 4.68 -1.06
CA THR A 81 25.61 4.18 0.07
C THR A 81 24.82 3.08 0.82
N PRO A 82 25.51 2.16 1.53
CA PRO A 82 24.84 1.15 2.36
C PRO A 82 23.88 1.78 3.39
N GLU A 83 24.19 2.96 3.90
CA GLU A 83 23.35 3.69 4.86
C GLU A 83 22.04 4.17 4.21
N ASP A 84 22.09 4.62 2.96
CA ASP A 84 20.91 5.08 2.23
C ASP A 84 19.97 3.91 1.90
N ILE A 85 20.54 2.74 1.56
CA ILE A 85 19.77 1.51 1.35
C ILE A 85 18.97 1.13 2.61
N VAL A 86 19.59 1.25 3.79
CA VAL A 86 18.92 0.99 5.07
C VAL A 86 17.77 1.98 5.31
N LYS A 87 18.00 3.28 5.08
CA LYS A 87 16.96 4.31 5.24
C LYS A 87 15.79 4.08 4.28
N ILE A 88 16.07 3.88 3.00
CA ILE A 88 15.06 3.60 1.97
C ILE A 88 14.25 2.37 2.34
N SER A 89 14.91 1.29 2.78
CA SER A 89 14.23 0.06 3.18
C SER A 89 13.26 0.31 4.34
N LYS A 90 13.68 1.07 5.37
CA LYS A 90 12.81 1.45 6.49
C LYS A 90 11.61 2.28 6.04
N LEU A 91 11.82 3.24 5.13
CA LEU A 91 10.75 4.05 4.54
C LEU A 91 9.77 3.20 3.74
N LEU A 92 10.27 2.26 2.93
CA LEU A 92 9.46 1.33 2.15
C LEU A 92 8.65 0.38 3.03
N PHE A 93 9.23 -0.12 4.12
CA PHE A 93 8.49 -0.95 5.06
C PHE A 93 7.32 -0.18 5.69
N GLY A 94 7.57 1.04 6.15
CA GLY A 94 6.51 1.93 6.65
C GLY A 94 5.46 2.23 5.59
N LEU A 95 5.89 2.51 4.36
CA LEU A 95 5.03 2.76 3.20
C LEU A 95 4.07 1.59 2.95
N VAL A 96 4.61 0.36 2.85
CA VAL A 96 3.80 -0.81 2.53
C VAL A 96 2.86 -1.14 3.69
N PHE A 97 3.33 -1.04 4.94
CA PHE A 97 2.49 -1.22 6.12
C PHE A 97 1.32 -0.24 6.12
N VAL A 98 1.58 1.07 6.11
CA VAL A 98 0.54 2.10 6.16
C VAL A 98 -0.37 2.04 4.92
N GLY A 99 0.19 1.81 3.74
CA GLY A 99 -0.56 1.72 2.48
C GLY A 99 -1.54 0.55 2.44
N ARG A 100 -1.17 -0.63 2.96
CA ARG A 100 -2.09 -1.78 3.03
C ARG A 100 -3.27 -1.53 3.96
N TRP A 101 -3.03 -0.89 5.11
CA TRP A 101 -4.09 -0.47 6.04
C TRP A 101 -5.01 0.58 5.41
N SER A 102 -4.43 1.61 4.77
CA SER A 102 -5.17 2.64 4.02
C SER A 102 -6.12 2.02 2.98
N ALA A 103 -5.58 1.20 2.07
CA ALA A 103 -6.35 0.56 1.01
C ALA A 103 -7.47 -0.34 1.56
N SER A 104 -7.22 -1.02 2.68
CA SER A 104 -8.20 -1.89 3.32
C SER A 104 -9.33 -1.11 3.96
N PHE A 105 -9.03 -0.02 4.68
CA PHE A 105 -10.05 0.86 5.24
C PHE A 105 -10.89 1.54 4.15
N ALA A 106 -10.28 1.94 3.03
CA ALA A 106 -11.01 2.48 1.89
C ALA A 106 -12.02 1.46 1.33
N ARG A 107 -11.59 0.22 1.09
CA ARG A 107 -12.47 -0.86 0.62
C ARG A 107 -13.57 -1.23 1.62
N ILE A 108 -13.25 -1.28 2.91
CA ILE A 108 -14.24 -1.53 3.98
C ILE A 108 -15.31 -0.43 3.97
N SER A 109 -14.90 0.83 3.87
CA SER A 109 -15.85 1.95 3.80
C SER A 109 -16.78 1.84 2.60
N VAL A 110 -16.25 1.50 1.41
CA VAL A 110 -17.06 1.26 0.20
C VAL A 110 -18.03 0.11 0.40
N ALA A 111 -17.58 -1.02 0.96
CA ALA A 111 -18.43 -2.17 1.24
C ALA A 111 -19.54 -1.86 2.26
N CYS A 112 -19.26 -1.09 3.32
CA CYS A 112 -20.27 -0.65 4.28
C CYS A 112 -21.36 0.22 3.61
N LEU A 113 -20.99 1.07 2.66
CA LEU A 113 -21.96 1.87 1.91
C LEU A 113 -22.83 1.00 1.01
N LEU A 114 -22.22 0.06 0.28
CA LEU A 114 -22.96 -0.90 -0.53
C LEU A 114 -23.93 -1.71 0.33
N LEU A 115 -23.52 -2.08 1.54
CA LEU A 115 -24.37 -2.81 2.49
C LEU A 115 -25.59 -1.98 2.94
N GLN A 116 -25.45 -0.66 3.05
CA GLN A 116 -26.55 0.25 3.38
C GLN A 116 -27.58 0.35 2.25
N PHE A 117 -27.14 0.30 0.99
CA PHE A 117 -28.04 0.37 -0.17
C PHE A 117 -28.58 -1.00 -0.61
N ALA A 118 -27.94 -2.10 -0.20
CA ALA A 118 -28.40 -3.44 -0.51
C ALA A 118 -29.75 -3.73 0.18
N THR A 119 -30.79 -3.97 -0.61
CA THR A 119 -32.12 -4.35 -0.11
C THR A 119 -32.28 -5.86 0.05
N SER A 120 -31.61 -6.65 -0.79
CA SER A 120 -31.67 -8.11 -0.79
C SER A 120 -30.76 -8.74 0.27
N THR A 121 -31.30 -9.69 1.04
CA THR A 121 -30.58 -10.45 2.08
C THR A 121 -29.40 -11.25 1.51
N GLY A 122 -29.52 -11.77 0.28
CA GLY A 122 -28.43 -12.49 -0.38
C GLY A 122 -27.24 -11.59 -0.69
N TRP A 123 -27.51 -10.38 -1.19
CA TRP A 123 -26.47 -9.38 -1.44
C TRP A 123 -25.78 -8.92 -0.14
N LYS A 124 -26.53 -8.78 0.95
CA LYS A 124 -25.95 -8.48 2.27
C LYS A 124 -25.01 -9.58 2.75
N LEU A 125 -25.38 -10.85 2.56
CA LEU A 125 -24.53 -11.97 2.94
C LEU A 125 -23.21 -11.99 2.15
N ILE A 126 -23.28 -11.77 0.83
CA ILE A 126 -22.09 -11.69 -0.03
C ILE A 126 -21.16 -10.56 0.43
N LEU A 127 -21.71 -9.36 0.70
CA LEU A 127 -20.92 -8.22 1.16
C LEU A 127 -20.25 -8.48 2.51
N TRP A 128 -20.95 -9.11 3.45
CA TRP A 128 -20.36 -9.53 4.73
C TRP A 128 -19.25 -10.57 4.56
N ALA A 129 -19.44 -11.55 3.67
CA ALA A 129 -18.41 -12.54 3.36
C ALA A 129 -17.17 -11.86 2.75
N THR A 130 -17.34 -10.90 1.83
CA THR A 130 -16.23 -10.14 1.25
C THR A 130 -15.49 -9.31 2.30
N LEU A 131 -16.21 -8.65 3.22
CA LEU A 131 -15.60 -7.91 4.32
C LEU A 131 -14.76 -8.81 5.22
N PHE A 132 -15.30 -9.96 5.62
CA PHE A 132 -14.58 -10.93 6.44
C PHE A 132 -13.34 -11.47 5.74
N PHE A 133 -13.48 -11.88 4.48
CA PHE A 133 -12.37 -12.39 3.68
C PHE A 133 -11.26 -11.33 3.48
N GLN A 134 -11.63 -10.07 3.26
CA GLN A 134 -10.68 -8.99 3.12
C GLN A 134 -9.92 -8.72 4.43
N ALA A 135 -10.62 -8.71 5.56
CA ALA A 135 -10.00 -8.54 6.87
C ALA A 135 -9.02 -9.67 7.19
N ALA A 136 -9.41 -10.93 6.91
CA ALA A 136 -8.54 -12.09 7.11
C ALA A 136 -7.27 -12.01 6.23
N THR A 137 -7.44 -11.66 4.96
CA THR A 137 -6.34 -11.48 3.99
C THR A 137 -5.37 -10.38 4.44
N LEU A 138 -5.90 -9.24 4.90
CA LEU A 138 -5.08 -8.15 5.43
C LEU A 138 -4.26 -8.61 6.62
N LEU A 139 -4.89 -9.21 7.63
CA LEU A 139 -4.22 -9.65 8.85
C LEU A 139 -3.13 -10.70 8.55
N ALA A 140 -3.41 -11.67 7.69
CA ALA A 140 -2.43 -12.66 7.26
C ALA A 140 -1.22 -12.01 6.56
N SER A 141 -1.49 -11.04 5.68
CA SER A 141 -0.45 -10.33 4.92
C SER A 141 0.39 -9.43 5.83
N GLU A 142 -0.22 -8.73 6.79
CA GLU A 142 0.49 -7.90 7.76
C GLU A 142 1.34 -8.74 8.70
N LEU A 143 0.79 -9.84 9.22
CA LEU A 143 1.53 -10.75 10.06
C LEU A 143 2.74 -11.31 9.31
N PHE A 144 2.56 -11.72 8.05
CA PHE A 144 3.66 -12.16 7.20
C PHE A 144 4.70 -11.05 6.98
N HIS A 145 4.27 -9.82 6.73
CA HIS A 145 5.18 -8.70 6.53
C HIS A 145 6.02 -8.39 7.77
N LEU A 146 5.42 -8.46 8.96
CA LEU A 146 6.11 -8.27 10.24
C LEU A 146 7.04 -9.45 10.56
N LEU A 147 6.68 -10.67 10.16
CA LEU A 147 7.42 -11.90 10.46
C LEU A 147 8.37 -12.35 9.34
N GLN A 148 8.48 -11.62 8.23
CA GLN A 148 9.29 -12.07 7.09
C GLN A 148 10.78 -12.23 7.44
N CYS A 149 11.25 -11.50 8.45
CA CYS A 149 12.61 -11.59 8.99
C CYS A 149 12.57 -11.54 10.51
N HIS A 150 13.24 -12.50 11.15
CA HIS A 150 13.45 -12.52 12.58
C HIS A 150 14.94 -12.34 12.90
N PRO A 151 15.35 -11.30 13.65
CA PRO A 151 14.57 -10.12 14.05
C PRO A 151 14.28 -9.18 12.85
N ILE A 152 13.27 -8.30 12.95
CA ILE A 152 12.93 -7.30 11.90
C ILE A 152 14.16 -6.43 11.55
N GLN A 153 15.06 -6.23 12.52
CA GLN A 153 16.33 -5.53 12.33
C GLN A 153 17.26 -6.19 11.31
N ALA A 154 17.15 -7.50 11.09
CA ALA A 154 17.90 -8.25 10.08
C ALA A 154 17.47 -7.91 8.64
N LEU A 155 16.38 -7.14 8.46
CA LEU A 155 16.00 -6.59 7.17
C LEU A 155 16.95 -5.47 6.71
N TRP A 156 17.65 -4.82 7.64
CA TRP A 156 18.52 -3.67 7.36
C TRP A 156 19.97 -3.86 7.82
N GLU A 157 20.22 -4.65 8.86
CA GLU A 157 21.57 -4.89 9.38
C GLU A 157 21.96 -6.35 9.19
N GLU A 158 23.11 -6.60 8.56
CA GLU A 158 23.64 -7.95 8.36
C GLU A 158 24.21 -8.49 9.68
N GLY A 159 23.36 -9.18 10.45
CA GLY A 159 23.74 -9.87 11.69
C GLY A 159 23.95 -11.37 11.51
N PRO A 160 24.78 -12.01 12.37
CA PRO A 160 25.09 -13.44 12.29
C PRO A 160 23.91 -14.38 12.57
N ASN A 161 22.78 -13.86 13.06
CA ASN A 161 21.58 -14.64 13.40
C ASN A 161 20.34 -14.24 12.58
N ARG A 162 20.54 -13.91 11.29
CA ARG A 162 19.43 -13.54 10.38
C ARG A 162 18.63 -14.77 9.98
N GLN A 163 17.34 -14.79 10.31
CA GLN A 163 16.39 -15.75 9.76
C GLN A 163 15.35 -14.99 8.95
N CYS A 164 15.63 -14.82 7.66
CA CYS A 164 14.69 -14.25 6.71
C CYS A 164 14.06 -15.35 5.87
N VAL A 165 12.76 -15.23 5.63
CA VAL A 165 12.02 -16.09 4.72
C VAL A 165 12.64 -15.94 3.32
N HIS A 166 12.96 -17.07 2.69
CA HIS A 166 13.59 -17.05 1.38
C HIS A 166 12.64 -16.39 0.36
N PRO A 167 13.11 -15.53 -0.57
CA PRO A 167 12.23 -14.81 -1.49
C PRO A 167 11.26 -15.72 -2.24
N LYS A 168 11.69 -16.92 -2.66
CA LYS A 168 10.80 -17.94 -3.25
C LYS A 168 9.57 -18.29 -2.39
N GLN A 169 9.74 -18.41 -1.08
CA GLN A 169 8.65 -18.70 -0.14
C GLN A 169 7.71 -17.50 0.02
N ALA A 170 8.27 -16.29 0.07
CA ALA A 170 7.47 -15.06 0.09
C ALA A 170 6.58 -14.91 -1.16
N TRP A 171 7.14 -15.22 -2.34
CA TRP A 171 6.37 -15.27 -3.58
C TRP A 171 5.26 -16.32 -3.55
N ILE A 172 5.56 -17.56 -3.12
CA ILE A 172 4.56 -18.63 -3.00
C ILE A 172 3.41 -18.24 -2.06
N ILE A 173 3.73 -17.67 -0.89
CA ILE A 173 2.73 -17.22 0.07
C ILE A 173 1.89 -16.08 -0.53
N GLY A 174 2.53 -15.11 -1.18
CA GLY A 174 1.83 -14.06 -1.92
C GLY A 174 0.88 -14.62 -3.00
N TYR A 175 1.31 -15.65 -3.72
CA TYR A 175 0.46 -16.33 -4.71
C TYR A 175 -0.71 -17.08 -4.10
N LEU A 176 -0.54 -17.72 -2.95
CA LEU A 176 -1.63 -18.39 -2.23
C LEU A 176 -2.66 -17.39 -1.71
N ILE A 177 -2.22 -16.21 -1.29
CA ILE A 177 -3.09 -15.13 -0.80
C ILE A 177 -3.83 -14.44 -1.96
N VAL A 178 -3.18 -14.23 -3.11
CA VAL A 178 -3.73 -13.50 -4.27
C VAL A 178 -4.40 -14.42 -5.30
N GLY A 179 -4.16 -15.73 -5.24
CA GLY A 179 -4.78 -16.74 -6.11
C GLY A 179 -4.29 -16.73 -7.57
N LYS A 180 -3.10 -16.20 -7.86
CA LYS A 180 -2.54 -16.21 -9.23
C LYS A 180 -1.59 -17.39 -9.40
N HIS A 181 -2.01 -18.40 -10.15
CA HIS A 181 -1.20 -19.57 -10.48
C HIS A 181 -0.09 -19.21 -11.48
N PRO A 182 1.14 -19.78 -11.41
CA PRO A 182 2.17 -19.54 -12.41
C PRO A 182 1.68 -20.00 -13.79
N GLN A 183 1.66 -19.10 -14.78
CA GLN A 183 1.83 -19.50 -16.17
C GLN A 183 3.31 -19.85 -16.35
N HIS A 184 3.57 -21.14 -16.48
CA HIS A 184 4.84 -21.63 -16.97
C HIS A 184 4.98 -21.15 -18.42
N SER A 185 5.77 -20.10 -18.67
CA SER A 185 6.22 -19.78 -20.03
C SER A 185 7.30 -20.80 -20.39
N SER A 186 6.89 -21.88 -21.06
CA SER A 186 7.79 -22.71 -21.86
C SER A 186 7.85 -22.16 -23.28
#